data_AF-A0A954FUY6-F1
#
_entry.id   AF-A0A954FUY6-F1
#
_cell.length_a   1.000
_cell.length_b   1.000
_cell.length_c   1.000
_cell.angle_alpha   90.00
_cell.angle_beta   90.00
_cell.angle_gamma   90.00
#
_symmetry.space_group_name_H-M   'P 1'
#
loop_
_entity.id
_entity.type
_entity.pdbx_description
1 polymer ?
#
loop_
_entity_poly.entity_id
_entity_poly.type
_entity_poly.pdbx_seq_one_letter_code
_entity_poly.pdbx_strand_id
1 'polypeptide(L)'
;MNQLSQELLERLKAASETSIPLNEFVEVWLSRPFSLTPWAAWTLFSLIRHRSRQEFVAEIVKHRLGVKLEALAKEGYFAHPKGDNYGPVPGLEDWDYDLHGRGCCVTNRVSGEAIDVDFFDESADWIALYFYEDYLRSLRDPDFWEQRVIALHPGFDTVQFALDELLDTGLLEPHPLKGAARLAFDERAFSTLMNLFEKTQDESETVIRLAAVVGDAPLVKQLLKPEQVTPIIEQAATQIIEQREQFLAEQFDQSINQKLALKALKDNQSPNLDVYLKQTLNGEDSDTISMALKFIAESKDAVWCPLVFDLMQRVDPTGGPNEFPRPEIWTQSLEFLLRHNYRFSETTECLLDVHQYCLGEATLLALEFKPEYALTLFRKALRSEIPNNREIAAAVLALLDQPWSRRELLDALAESEEQEPTQEIRAAILATHFSSAHQVVLDWEERNPREKEIGEWITLNEMHTRSIPHFLQWQMEDRHDRVLPLRSVIPPEPESN
;
A
#
# COMPACT_ATOMS: atom_id res chain seq x y z
N MET A 1 -21.20 -25.15 -15.11
CA MET A 1 -21.55 -24.03 -14.22
C MET A 1 -21.41 -24.53 -12.80
N ASN A 2 -20.53 -23.92 -12.00
CA ASN A 2 -20.28 -24.32 -10.62
C ASN A 2 -21.61 -24.24 -9.82
N GLN A 3 -21.93 -25.26 -9.02
CA GLN A 3 -23.17 -25.31 -8.21
C GLN A 3 -23.34 -24.04 -7.37
N LEU A 4 -22.23 -23.50 -6.85
CA LEU A 4 -22.23 -22.29 -6.04
C LEU A 4 -22.63 -21.03 -6.84
N SER A 5 -22.17 -20.92 -8.09
CA SER A 5 -22.60 -19.82 -8.97
C SER A 5 -24.11 -19.90 -9.29
N GLN A 6 -24.68 -21.11 -9.40
CA GLN A 6 -26.13 -21.25 -9.59
C GLN A 6 -26.90 -20.82 -8.35
N GLU A 7 -26.46 -21.25 -7.17
CA GLU A 7 -27.08 -20.85 -5.90
C GLU A 7 -27.02 -19.33 -5.71
N LEU A 8 -25.87 -18.69 -5.99
CA LEU A 8 -25.73 -17.24 -5.89
C LEU A 8 -26.67 -16.51 -6.85
N LEU A 9 -26.84 -17.01 -8.08
CA LEU A 9 -27.77 -16.44 -9.04
C LEU A 9 -29.23 -16.57 -8.58
N GLU A 10 -29.60 -17.69 -7.95
CA GLU A 10 -30.94 -17.89 -7.36
C GLU A 10 -31.18 -16.95 -6.17
N ARG A 11 -30.18 -16.77 -5.31
CA ARG A 11 -30.19 -15.81 -4.20
C ARG A 11 -30.42 -14.38 -4.71
N LEU A 12 -29.69 -13.96 -5.74
CA LEU A 12 -29.87 -12.64 -6.36
C LEU A 12 -31.27 -12.47 -6.97
N LYS A 13 -31.82 -13.51 -7.62
CA LYS A 13 -33.20 -13.45 -8.11
C LYS A 13 -34.21 -13.28 -6.98
N ALA A 14 -34.03 -14.00 -5.87
CA ALA A 14 -34.91 -13.86 -4.72
C ALA A 14 -34.86 -12.45 -4.11
N ALA A 15 -33.69 -11.80 -4.10
CA ALA A 15 -33.57 -10.43 -3.59
C ALA A 15 -34.34 -9.39 -4.43
N SER A 16 -34.63 -9.67 -5.71
CA SER A 16 -35.46 -8.79 -6.54
C SER A 16 -36.97 -9.07 -6.42
N GLU A 17 -37.37 -10.13 -5.71
CA GLU A 17 -38.78 -10.44 -5.46
C GLU A 17 -39.32 -9.64 -4.26
N THR A 18 -40.22 -8.70 -4.53
CA THR A 18 -40.84 -7.82 -3.52
C THR A 18 -42.17 -8.34 -2.97
N SER A 19 -42.56 -9.57 -3.33
CA SER A 19 -43.86 -10.16 -2.97
C SER A 19 -43.95 -10.60 -1.50
N ILE A 20 -42.81 -10.92 -0.88
CA ILE A 20 -42.71 -11.37 0.52
C ILE A 20 -42.41 -10.15 1.40
N PRO A 21 -43.11 -9.91 2.53
CA PRO A 21 -42.78 -8.82 3.45
C PRO A 21 -41.31 -8.82 3.89
N LEU A 22 -40.68 -7.64 3.96
CA LEU A 22 -39.24 -7.51 4.22
C LEU A 22 -38.76 -8.27 5.47
N ASN A 23 -39.47 -8.13 6.59
CA ASN A 23 -39.08 -8.80 7.84
C ASN A 23 -39.10 -10.33 7.71
N GLU A 24 -40.14 -10.88 7.06
CA GLU A 24 -40.25 -12.32 6.81
C GLU A 24 -39.13 -12.79 5.86
N PHE A 25 -38.85 -12.01 4.82
CA PHE A 25 -37.78 -12.30 3.88
C PHE A 25 -36.41 -12.35 4.57
N VAL A 26 -36.09 -11.33 5.37
CA VAL A 26 -34.82 -11.23 6.10
C VAL A 26 -34.63 -12.42 7.04
N GLU A 27 -35.63 -12.74 7.87
CA GLU A 27 -35.52 -13.85 8.82
C GLU A 27 -35.32 -15.19 8.12
N VAL A 28 -36.05 -15.43 7.02
CA VAL A 28 -35.93 -16.65 6.21
C VAL A 28 -34.53 -16.78 5.61
N TRP A 29 -33.97 -15.71 5.04
CA TRP A 29 -32.68 -15.78 4.36
C TRP A 29 -31.49 -15.77 5.31
N LEU A 30 -31.53 -15.02 6.41
CA LEU A 30 -30.47 -15.09 7.42
C LEU A 30 -30.44 -16.44 8.15
N SER A 31 -31.56 -17.15 8.22
CA SER A 31 -31.61 -18.52 8.75
C SER A 31 -31.13 -19.59 7.75
N ARG A 32 -30.85 -19.21 6.50
CA ARG A 32 -30.36 -20.11 5.44
C ARG A 32 -28.86 -19.86 5.22
N PRO A 33 -27.98 -20.71 5.77
CA PRO A 33 -26.55 -20.53 5.62
C PRO A 33 -26.17 -20.46 4.15
N PHE A 34 -25.23 -19.58 3.83
CA PHE A 34 -24.58 -19.52 2.53
C PHE A 34 -23.14 -19.97 2.69
N SER A 35 -22.60 -20.70 1.70
CA SER A 35 -21.24 -21.23 1.81
C SER A 35 -20.16 -20.17 1.59
N LEU A 36 -20.51 -19.01 1.01
CA LEU A 36 -19.60 -17.88 0.95
C LEU A 36 -19.81 -16.95 2.13
N THR A 37 -18.72 -16.39 2.62
CA THR A 37 -18.77 -15.26 3.53
C THR A 37 -19.30 -14.01 2.82
N PRO A 38 -19.87 -13.04 3.56
CA PRO A 38 -20.25 -11.75 3.00
C PRO A 38 -19.10 -11.03 2.28
N TRP A 39 -17.88 -11.09 2.81
CA TRP A 39 -16.67 -10.51 2.22
C TRP A 39 -16.40 -11.06 0.82
N ALA A 40 -16.45 -12.39 0.66
CA ALA A 40 -16.27 -13.04 -0.65
C ALA A 40 -17.43 -12.76 -1.61
N ALA A 41 -18.67 -12.78 -1.15
CA ALA A 41 -19.85 -12.54 -1.99
C ALA A 41 -19.85 -11.11 -2.57
N TRP A 42 -19.63 -10.09 -1.74
CA TRP A 42 -19.55 -8.70 -2.21
C TRP A 42 -18.34 -8.45 -3.11
N THR A 43 -17.19 -9.05 -2.79
CA THR A 43 -15.99 -8.98 -3.65
C THR A 43 -16.26 -9.59 -5.01
N LEU A 44 -16.93 -10.75 -5.08
CA LEU A 44 -17.28 -11.37 -6.36
C LEU A 44 -18.18 -10.49 -7.21
N PHE A 45 -19.19 -9.84 -6.61
CA PHE A 45 -20.04 -8.89 -7.33
C PHE A 45 -19.22 -7.73 -7.90
N SER A 46 -18.34 -7.14 -7.08
CA SER A 46 -17.44 -6.08 -7.54
C SER A 46 -16.51 -6.56 -8.67
N LEU A 47 -15.99 -7.79 -8.62
CA LEU A 47 -15.18 -8.38 -9.70
C LEU A 47 -15.99 -8.59 -11.01
N ILE A 48 -17.27 -9.00 -10.90
CA ILE A 48 -18.15 -9.10 -12.07
C ILE A 48 -18.30 -7.74 -12.76
N ARG A 49 -18.41 -6.65 -11.99
CA ARG A 49 -18.43 -5.27 -12.54
C ARG A 49 -17.07 -4.88 -13.11
N HIS A 50 -16.00 -5.21 -12.40
CA HIS A 50 -14.65 -4.92 -12.82
C HIS A 50 -14.32 -5.58 -14.18
N ARG A 51 -14.89 -6.75 -14.49
CA ARG A 51 -14.70 -7.39 -15.79
C ARG A 51 -15.13 -6.49 -16.96
N SER A 52 -16.29 -5.84 -16.88
CA SER A 52 -16.73 -4.89 -17.92
C SER A 52 -15.78 -3.68 -18.04
N ARG A 53 -15.15 -3.26 -16.93
CA ARG A 53 -14.13 -2.20 -16.93
C ARG A 53 -12.83 -2.67 -17.61
N GLN A 54 -12.43 -3.92 -17.42
CA GLN A 54 -11.30 -4.50 -18.16
C GLN A 54 -11.58 -4.60 -19.67
N GLU A 55 -12.81 -4.91 -20.08
CA GLU A 55 -13.22 -4.86 -21.49
C GLU A 55 -13.08 -3.47 -22.08
N PHE A 56 -13.44 -2.44 -21.32
CA PHE A 56 -13.25 -1.05 -21.75
C PHE A 56 -11.76 -0.74 -22.02
N VAL A 57 -10.85 -1.20 -21.17
CA VAL A 57 -9.40 -1.07 -21.41
C VAL A 57 -8.97 -1.84 -22.66
N ALA A 58 -9.44 -3.07 -22.81
CA ALA A 58 -9.15 -3.91 -23.99
C ALA A 58 -9.57 -3.23 -25.29
N GLU A 59 -10.75 -2.60 -25.30
CA GLU A 59 -11.28 -1.86 -26.45
C GLU A 59 -10.45 -0.61 -26.74
N ILE A 60 -9.97 0.11 -25.71
CA ILE A 60 -9.03 1.23 -25.89
C ILE A 60 -7.75 0.75 -26.57
N VAL A 61 -7.10 -0.27 -26.02
CA VAL A 61 -5.84 -0.81 -26.54
C VAL A 61 -5.98 -1.25 -27.99
N LYS A 62 -7.05 -1.99 -28.30
CA LYS A 62 -7.30 -2.54 -29.63
C LYS A 62 -7.73 -1.50 -30.65
N HIS A 63 -8.67 -0.62 -30.30
CA HIS A 63 -9.35 0.24 -31.27
C HIS A 63 -8.88 1.69 -31.26
N ARG A 64 -8.33 2.19 -30.15
CA ARG A 64 -7.80 3.56 -30.05
C ARG A 64 -6.28 3.60 -30.20
N LEU A 65 -5.57 2.65 -29.61
CA LEU A 65 -4.10 2.57 -29.69
C LEU A 65 -3.61 1.69 -30.84
N GLY A 66 -4.47 0.85 -31.41
CA GLY A 66 -4.15 -0.02 -32.55
C GLY A 66 -3.22 -1.18 -32.20
N VAL A 67 -3.14 -1.55 -30.91
CA VAL A 67 -2.28 -2.63 -30.42
C VAL A 67 -3.07 -3.94 -30.36
N LYS A 68 -2.46 -5.04 -30.81
CA LYS A 68 -3.09 -6.36 -30.74
C LYS A 68 -2.86 -6.97 -29.36
N LEU A 69 -3.94 -7.35 -28.66
CA LEU A 69 -3.85 -7.95 -27.32
C LEU A 69 -2.99 -9.23 -27.30
N GLU A 70 -3.15 -10.09 -28.32
CA GLU A 70 -2.31 -11.30 -28.47
C GLU A 70 -0.81 -10.98 -28.58
N ALA A 71 -0.46 -9.85 -29.22
CA ALA A 71 0.93 -9.42 -29.32
C ALA A 71 1.45 -8.93 -27.96
N LEU A 72 0.66 -8.15 -27.21
CA LEU A 72 1.01 -7.75 -25.83
C LEU A 72 1.21 -8.97 -24.93
N ALA A 73 0.31 -9.95 -25.00
CA ALA A 73 0.39 -11.16 -24.18
C ALA A 73 1.67 -11.97 -24.43
N LYS A 74 2.12 -12.05 -25.69
CA LYS A 74 3.29 -12.84 -26.11
C LYS A 74 4.61 -12.09 -26.01
N GLU A 75 4.63 -10.84 -26.46
CA GLU A 75 5.85 -10.05 -26.66
C GLU A 75 6.03 -8.98 -25.57
N GLY A 76 4.99 -8.69 -24.78
CA GLY A 76 5.00 -7.65 -23.76
C GLY A 76 5.36 -6.30 -24.35
N TYR A 77 6.38 -5.66 -23.77
CA TYR A 77 6.79 -4.30 -24.10
C TYR A 77 7.13 -4.14 -25.58
N PHE A 78 7.61 -5.20 -26.24
CA PHE A 78 7.98 -5.16 -27.65
C PHE A 78 6.78 -5.04 -28.61
N ALA A 79 5.56 -5.30 -28.13
CA ALA A 79 4.34 -5.09 -28.91
C ALA A 79 3.83 -3.64 -28.86
N HIS A 80 4.48 -2.76 -28.09
CA HIS A 80 4.06 -1.36 -27.95
C HIS A 80 4.22 -0.60 -29.28
N PRO A 81 3.37 0.41 -29.54
CA PRO A 81 3.55 1.30 -30.68
C PRO A 81 4.85 2.10 -30.53
N LYS A 82 5.43 2.55 -31.65
CA LYS A 82 6.60 3.43 -31.59
C LYS A 82 6.21 4.81 -31.07
N GLY A 83 6.91 5.31 -30.05
CA GLY A 83 6.69 6.64 -29.48
C GLY A 83 6.55 6.58 -27.97
N ASP A 84 5.82 7.56 -27.42
CA ASP A 84 5.50 7.60 -26.01
C ASP A 84 4.44 6.53 -25.68
N ASN A 85 4.72 5.76 -24.64
CA ASN A 85 3.83 4.69 -24.17
C ASN A 85 2.74 5.22 -23.22
N TYR A 86 2.64 6.53 -23.02
CA TYR A 86 1.64 7.15 -22.16
C TYR A 86 1.07 8.42 -22.81
N GLY A 87 -0.13 8.82 -22.41
CA GLY A 87 -0.75 10.07 -22.85
C GLY A 87 -2.28 10.01 -22.91
N PRO A 88 -2.95 11.03 -23.47
CA PRO A 88 -4.40 11.02 -23.58
C PRO A 88 -4.90 9.92 -24.51
N VAL A 89 -6.00 9.25 -24.12
CA VAL A 89 -6.67 8.24 -24.94
C VAL A 89 -7.30 8.91 -26.17
N PRO A 90 -6.97 8.49 -27.40
CA PRO A 90 -7.53 9.09 -28.60
C PRO A 90 -9.06 9.08 -28.64
N GLY A 91 -9.67 10.28 -28.59
CA GLY A 91 -11.12 10.48 -28.62
C GLY A 91 -11.86 10.13 -27.32
N LEU A 92 -11.14 10.04 -26.21
CA LEU A 92 -11.64 9.99 -24.83
C LEU A 92 -10.73 10.89 -23.97
N GLU A 93 -10.84 12.21 -24.15
CA GLU A 93 -9.86 13.19 -23.66
C GLU A 93 -9.75 13.29 -22.12
N ASP A 94 -10.78 12.80 -21.42
CA ASP A 94 -10.81 12.70 -19.96
C ASP A 94 -9.99 11.51 -19.43
N TRP A 95 -9.49 10.63 -20.31
CA TRP A 95 -8.71 9.45 -19.94
C TRP A 95 -7.28 9.55 -20.45
N ASP A 96 -6.33 9.18 -19.60
CA ASP A 96 -4.96 8.89 -19.98
C ASP A 96 -4.73 7.39 -20.05
N TYR A 97 -3.87 6.94 -20.96
CA TYR A 97 -3.33 5.59 -20.99
C TYR A 97 -1.86 5.59 -20.57
N ASP A 98 -1.42 4.47 -20.02
CA ASP A 98 -0.02 4.12 -19.80
C ASP A 98 0.17 2.63 -20.15
N LEU A 99 0.82 2.37 -21.28
CA LEU A 99 1.22 1.04 -21.71
C LEU A 99 2.51 0.65 -20.99
N HIS A 100 2.43 -0.42 -20.21
CA HIS A 100 3.54 -0.97 -19.46
C HIS A 100 3.61 -2.47 -19.66
N GLY A 101 4.80 -3.07 -19.54
CA GLY A 101 4.96 -4.53 -19.54
C GLY A 101 4.14 -5.25 -20.61
N ARG A 102 3.07 -5.94 -20.21
CA ARG A 102 2.11 -6.64 -21.09
C ARG A 102 0.69 -6.09 -20.96
N GLY A 103 0.55 -4.92 -20.36
CA GLY A 103 -0.71 -4.36 -19.91
C GLY A 103 -0.90 -2.91 -20.31
N CYS A 104 -2.00 -2.35 -19.82
CA CYS A 104 -2.35 -0.95 -19.99
C CYS A 104 -3.10 -0.50 -18.75
N CYS A 105 -2.60 0.56 -18.12
CA CYS A 105 -3.38 1.33 -17.17
C CYS A 105 -4.13 2.43 -17.92
N VAL A 106 -5.41 2.64 -17.61
CA VAL A 106 -6.14 3.85 -18.01
C VAL A 106 -6.60 4.60 -16.77
N THR A 107 -6.35 5.89 -16.73
CA THR A 107 -6.70 6.75 -15.60
C THR A 107 -7.61 7.88 -16.04
N ASN A 108 -8.76 8.04 -15.39
CA ASN A 108 -9.63 9.18 -15.61
C ASN A 108 -9.07 10.42 -14.88
N ARG A 109 -8.79 11.49 -15.62
CA ARG A 109 -8.20 12.73 -15.09
C ARG A 109 -9.10 13.45 -14.08
N VAL A 110 -10.41 13.25 -14.18
CA VAL A 110 -11.41 13.94 -13.35
C VAL A 110 -11.68 13.13 -12.08
N SER A 111 -12.13 11.89 -12.24
CA SER A 111 -12.49 11.02 -11.11
C SER A 111 -11.26 10.45 -10.38
N GLY A 112 -10.12 10.34 -11.06
CA GLY A 112 -8.93 9.66 -10.54
C GLY A 112 -9.01 8.14 -10.60
N GLU A 113 -10.12 7.57 -11.11
CA GLU A 113 -10.29 6.12 -11.31
C GLU A 113 -9.19 5.59 -12.23
N ALA A 114 -8.48 4.56 -11.78
CA ALA A 114 -7.44 3.88 -12.53
C ALA A 114 -7.78 2.41 -12.71
N ILE A 115 -7.82 1.94 -13.96
CA ILE A 115 -8.09 0.55 -14.31
C ILE A 115 -6.85 0.00 -15.01
N ASP A 116 -6.18 -0.95 -14.35
CA ASP A 116 -4.97 -1.58 -14.87
C ASP A 116 -5.24 -3.04 -15.28
N VAL A 117 -4.82 -3.40 -16.48
CA VAL A 117 -5.09 -4.71 -17.09
C VAL A 117 -3.83 -5.25 -17.73
N ASP A 118 -3.39 -6.41 -17.24
CA ASP A 118 -2.39 -7.25 -17.89
C ASP A 118 -3.07 -8.23 -18.86
N PHE A 119 -2.58 -8.32 -20.09
CA PHE A 119 -3.08 -9.27 -21.08
C PHE A 119 -2.24 -10.55 -21.07
N PHE A 120 -2.89 -11.71 -20.87
CA PHE A 120 -2.25 -13.03 -20.90
C PHE A 120 -2.62 -13.85 -22.14
N ASP A 121 -3.65 -13.42 -22.86
CA ASP A 121 -4.10 -13.97 -24.13
C ASP A 121 -4.77 -12.86 -24.98
N GLU A 122 -5.69 -13.23 -25.87
CA GLU A 122 -6.44 -12.27 -26.70
C GLU A 122 -7.64 -11.62 -25.98
N SER A 123 -7.85 -11.94 -24.70
CA SER A 123 -8.93 -11.43 -23.86
C SER A 123 -8.41 -10.52 -22.74
N ALA A 124 -9.34 -9.83 -22.10
CA ALA A 124 -9.12 -9.10 -20.86
C ALA A 124 -9.77 -9.81 -19.66
N ASP A 125 -9.97 -11.14 -19.75
CA ASP A 125 -10.67 -11.93 -18.72
C ASP A 125 -9.87 -12.11 -17.43
N TRP A 126 -8.56 -11.94 -17.52
CA TRP A 126 -7.64 -12.16 -16.40
C TRP A 126 -7.53 -10.90 -15.54
N ILE A 127 -7.90 -11.05 -14.28
CA ILE A 127 -7.81 -10.04 -13.24
C ILE A 127 -6.50 -10.29 -12.48
N ALA A 128 -5.53 -9.41 -12.66
CA ALA A 128 -4.37 -9.37 -11.77
C ALA A 128 -4.85 -8.90 -10.39
N LEU A 129 -4.73 -9.75 -9.38
CA LEU A 129 -5.38 -9.53 -8.09
C LEU A 129 -4.86 -8.26 -7.39
N TYR A 130 -3.56 -7.99 -7.52
CA TYR A 130 -2.93 -6.77 -7.03
C TYR A 130 -3.48 -5.50 -7.70
N PHE A 131 -3.74 -5.51 -9.01
CA PHE A 131 -4.31 -4.36 -9.71
C PHE A 131 -5.75 -4.06 -9.30
N TYR A 132 -6.49 -5.08 -8.87
CA TYR A 132 -7.82 -4.87 -8.32
C TYR A 132 -7.78 -4.11 -6.98
N GLU A 133 -6.77 -4.35 -6.13
CA GLU A 133 -6.56 -3.56 -4.92
C GLU A 133 -6.25 -2.10 -5.23
N ASP A 134 -5.41 -1.85 -6.24
CA ASP A 134 -5.07 -0.50 -6.70
C ASP A 134 -6.28 0.22 -7.32
N TYR A 135 -7.10 -0.51 -8.08
CA TYR A 135 -8.37 -0.01 -8.59
C TYR A 135 -9.27 0.46 -7.44
N LEU A 136 -9.50 -0.36 -6.41
CA LEU A 136 -10.31 0.04 -5.25
C LEU A 136 -9.75 1.29 -4.55
N ARG A 137 -8.42 1.42 -4.46
CA ARG A 137 -7.74 2.59 -3.86
C ARG A 137 -7.88 3.85 -4.71
N SER A 138 -8.03 3.72 -6.02
CA SER A 138 -8.17 4.85 -6.95
C SER A 138 -9.55 5.53 -6.91
N LEU A 139 -10.58 4.82 -6.41
CA LEU A 139 -11.96 5.30 -6.44
C LEU A 139 -12.20 6.43 -5.44
N ARG A 140 -12.48 7.64 -5.96
CA ARG A 140 -12.93 8.78 -5.14
C ARG A 140 -14.42 8.74 -4.82
N ASP A 141 -15.21 8.21 -5.75
CA ASP A 141 -16.67 8.05 -5.63
C ASP A 141 -17.04 6.63 -6.11
N PRO A 142 -16.81 5.60 -5.27
CA PRO A 142 -17.05 4.22 -5.65
C PRO A 142 -18.53 3.95 -5.90
N ASP A 143 -18.84 3.08 -6.87
CA ASP A 143 -20.19 2.56 -7.07
C ASP A 143 -20.63 1.68 -5.88
N PHE A 144 -21.93 1.35 -5.81
CA PHE A 144 -22.54 0.62 -4.69
C PHE A 144 -21.80 -0.68 -4.29
N TRP A 145 -21.35 -1.47 -5.26
CA TRP A 145 -20.70 -2.75 -5.00
C TRP A 145 -19.32 -2.55 -4.37
N GLU A 146 -18.54 -1.64 -4.94
CA GLU A 146 -17.22 -1.25 -4.46
C GLU A 146 -17.30 -0.55 -3.10
N GLN A 147 -18.31 0.31 -2.86
CA GLN A 147 -18.56 0.92 -1.55
C GLN A 147 -18.66 -0.14 -0.46
N ARG A 148 -19.39 -1.23 -0.72
CA ARG A 148 -19.53 -2.29 0.28
C ARG A 148 -18.25 -3.08 0.47
N VAL A 149 -17.52 -3.39 -0.60
CA VAL A 149 -16.19 -4.03 -0.51
C VAL A 149 -15.23 -3.18 0.31
N ILE A 150 -15.15 -1.88 0.06
CA ILE A 150 -14.28 -0.95 0.79
C ILE A 150 -14.68 -0.86 2.27
N ALA A 151 -15.98 -0.85 2.57
CA ALA A 151 -16.47 -0.86 3.94
C ALA A 151 -16.11 -2.17 4.69
N LEU A 152 -16.04 -3.29 3.97
CA LEU A 152 -15.67 -4.60 4.51
C LEU A 152 -14.15 -4.84 4.57
N HIS A 153 -13.38 -4.10 3.76
CA HIS A 153 -11.92 -4.18 3.63
C HIS A 153 -11.25 -2.79 3.66
N PRO A 154 -11.28 -2.07 4.81
CA PRO A 154 -10.66 -0.74 4.92
C PRO A 154 -9.17 -0.72 4.53
N GLY A 155 -8.39 -1.72 4.96
CA GLY A 155 -7.13 -2.07 4.35
C GLY A 155 -7.39 -2.86 3.07
N PHE A 156 -7.22 -2.22 1.91
CA PHE A 156 -7.53 -2.83 0.61
C PHE A 156 -6.87 -4.19 0.35
N ASP A 157 -5.65 -4.41 0.87
CA ASP A 157 -4.94 -5.70 0.84
C ASP A 157 -5.68 -6.83 1.56
N THR A 158 -6.55 -6.53 2.53
CA THR A 158 -7.36 -7.54 3.22
C THR A 158 -8.42 -8.18 2.30
N VAL A 159 -8.66 -7.61 1.12
CA VAL A 159 -9.48 -8.23 0.07
C VAL A 159 -8.88 -9.56 -0.39
N GLN A 160 -7.57 -9.78 -0.21
CA GLN A 160 -6.91 -11.04 -0.51
C GLN A 160 -7.61 -12.23 0.17
N PHE A 161 -8.09 -12.10 1.41
CA PHE A 161 -8.84 -13.19 2.07
C PHE A 161 -10.14 -13.55 1.36
N ALA A 162 -10.84 -12.55 0.80
CA ALA A 162 -12.03 -12.79 0.00
C ALA A 162 -11.67 -13.43 -1.34
N LEU A 163 -10.57 -13.01 -1.97
CA LEU A 163 -10.07 -13.61 -3.21
C LEU A 163 -9.63 -15.06 -3.03
N ASP A 164 -8.94 -15.38 -1.93
CA ASP A 164 -8.55 -16.75 -1.56
C ASP A 164 -9.78 -17.64 -1.40
N GLU A 165 -10.81 -17.18 -0.69
CA GLU A 165 -12.08 -17.92 -0.57
C GLU A 165 -12.75 -18.17 -1.94
N LEU A 166 -12.72 -17.19 -2.83
CA LEU A 166 -13.28 -17.34 -4.18
C LEU A 166 -12.47 -18.31 -5.06
N LEU A 167 -11.15 -18.38 -4.86
CA LEU A 167 -10.28 -19.38 -5.49
C LEU A 167 -10.57 -20.79 -4.93
N ASP A 168 -10.62 -20.93 -3.62
CA ASP A 168 -10.86 -22.20 -2.92
C ASP A 168 -12.23 -22.79 -3.24
N THR A 169 -13.24 -21.94 -3.44
CA THR A 169 -14.60 -22.34 -3.83
C THR A 169 -14.78 -22.53 -5.34
N GLY A 170 -13.74 -22.27 -6.13
CA GLY A 170 -13.74 -22.43 -7.59
C GLY A 170 -14.67 -21.47 -8.32
N LEU A 171 -14.90 -20.28 -7.74
CA LEU A 171 -15.59 -19.17 -8.42
C LEU A 171 -14.60 -18.33 -9.22
N LEU A 172 -13.31 -18.37 -8.83
CA LEU A 172 -12.19 -17.88 -9.61
C LEU A 172 -11.34 -19.06 -10.13
N GLU A 173 -10.87 -18.94 -11.36
CA GLU A 173 -9.89 -19.85 -11.98
C GLU A 173 -8.51 -19.18 -11.95
N PRO A 174 -7.51 -19.72 -11.24
CA PRO A 174 -6.18 -19.14 -11.17
C PRO A 174 -5.40 -19.33 -12.46
N HIS A 175 -4.60 -18.32 -12.83
CA HIS A 175 -3.64 -18.44 -13.91
C HIS A 175 -2.46 -19.33 -13.45
N PRO A 176 -2.00 -20.31 -14.26
CA PRO A 176 -1.05 -21.33 -13.81
C PRO A 176 0.35 -20.80 -13.43
N LEU A 177 0.72 -19.62 -13.93
CA LEU A 177 2.09 -19.08 -13.81
C LEU A 177 2.15 -17.66 -13.25
N LYS A 178 1.00 -17.05 -12.90
CA LYS A 178 0.90 -15.61 -12.63
C LYS A 178 -0.10 -15.36 -11.52
N GLY A 179 0.09 -14.27 -10.76
CA GLY A 179 -0.84 -13.81 -9.73
C GLY A 179 -2.10 -13.16 -10.33
N ALA A 180 -2.80 -13.88 -11.19
CA ALA A 180 -4.02 -13.45 -11.85
C ALA A 180 -5.07 -14.57 -11.81
N ALA A 181 -6.34 -14.20 -11.87
CA ALA A 181 -7.44 -15.15 -11.93
C ALA A 181 -8.57 -14.61 -12.81
N ARG A 182 -9.46 -15.47 -13.28
CA ARG A 182 -10.67 -15.07 -14.03
C ARG A 182 -11.91 -15.69 -13.43
N LEU A 183 -13.09 -15.17 -13.77
CA LEU A 183 -14.36 -15.77 -13.36
C LEU A 183 -14.49 -17.18 -13.95
N ALA A 184 -14.82 -18.17 -13.12
CA ALA A 184 -14.97 -19.57 -13.53
C ALA A 184 -16.36 -19.89 -14.14
N PHE A 185 -17.16 -18.86 -14.41
CA PHE A 185 -18.53 -18.96 -14.90
C PHE A 185 -18.88 -17.76 -15.80
N ASP A 186 -19.96 -17.91 -16.57
CA ASP A 186 -20.52 -16.83 -17.41
C ASP A 186 -21.32 -15.85 -16.54
N GLU A 187 -20.82 -14.63 -16.44
CA GLU A 187 -21.29 -13.56 -15.56
C GLU A 187 -22.43 -12.73 -16.15
N ARG A 188 -22.84 -12.95 -17.40
CA ARG A 188 -23.86 -12.12 -18.08
C ARG A 188 -25.21 -12.10 -17.35
N ALA A 189 -25.60 -13.24 -16.78
CA ALA A 189 -26.83 -13.35 -16.01
C ALA A 189 -26.76 -12.53 -14.70
N PHE A 190 -25.59 -12.50 -14.06
CA PHE A 190 -25.34 -11.69 -12.87
C PHE A 190 -25.36 -10.21 -13.21
N SER A 191 -24.62 -9.80 -14.25
CA SER A 191 -24.56 -8.42 -14.72
C SER A 191 -25.95 -7.83 -15.00
N THR A 192 -26.85 -8.63 -15.57
CA THR A 192 -28.24 -8.23 -15.81
C THR A 192 -29.00 -7.91 -14.52
N LEU A 193 -28.87 -8.77 -13.49
CA LEU A 193 -29.51 -8.56 -12.19
C LEU A 193 -28.86 -7.42 -11.41
N MET A 194 -27.54 -7.30 -11.46
CA MET A 194 -26.80 -6.23 -10.80
C MET A 194 -27.20 -4.84 -11.34
N ASN A 195 -27.32 -4.72 -12.66
CA ASN A 195 -27.83 -3.51 -13.31
C ASN A 195 -29.28 -3.17 -12.93
N LEU A 196 -30.09 -4.17 -12.56
CA LEU A 196 -31.44 -3.93 -12.03
C LEU A 196 -31.36 -3.34 -10.63
N PHE A 197 -30.52 -3.91 -9.76
CA PHE A 197 -30.33 -3.43 -8.40
C PHE A 197 -29.78 -2.00 -8.34
N GLU A 198 -28.81 -1.67 -9.19
CA GLU A 198 -28.26 -0.31 -9.32
C GLU A 198 -29.34 0.74 -9.67
N LYS A 199 -30.31 0.38 -10.52
CA LYS A 199 -31.42 1.27 -10.88
C LYS A 199 -32.43 1.48 -9.75
N THR A 200 -32.49 0.56 -8.80
CA THR A 200 -33.41 0.56 -7.66
C THR A 200 -32.71 0.88 -6.34
N GLN A 201 -31.43 1.28 -6.38
CA GLN A 201 -30.58 1.41 -5.19
C GLN A 201 -31.06 2.47 -4.20
N ASP A 202 -31.82 3.47 -4.66
CA ASP A 202 -32.45 4.48 -3.81
C ASP A 202 -33.51 3.90 -2.87
N GLU A 203 -33.92 2.63 -3.09
CA GLU A 203 -34.84 1.90 -2.24
C GLU A 203 -34.07 1.14 -1.14
N SER A 204 -34.12 1.67 0.08
CA SER A 204 -33.51 1.05 1.27
C SER A 204 -33.86 -0.44 1.45
N GLU A 205 -35.05 -0.86 1.00
CA GLU A 205 -35.51 -2.24 1.08
C GLU A 205 -34.71 -3.19 0.18
N THR A 206 -34.35 -2.75 -1.01
CA THR A 206 -33.60 -3.56 -2.00
C THR A 206 -32.21 -3.92 -1.47
N VAL A 207 -31.52 -2.95 -0.86
CA VAL A 207 -30.21 -3.17 -0.25
C VAL A 207 -30.30 -4.15 0.92
N ILE A 208 -31.34 -4.04 1.77
CA ILE A 208 -31.57 -4.97 2.88
C ILE A 208 -31.79 -6.40 2.37
N ARG A 209 -32.60 -6.58 1.32
CA ARG A 209 -32.84 -7.90 0.71
C ARG A 209 -31.55 -8.50 0.17
N LEU A 210 -30.76 -7.70 -0.54
CA LEU A 210 -29.49 -8.14 -1.11
C LEU A 210 -28.51 -8.57 0.00
N ALA A 211 -28.37 -7.76 1.05
CA ALA A 211 -27.56 -8.08 2.22
C ALA A 211 -28.02 -9.40 2.88
N ALA A 212 -29.32 -9.60 3.03
CA ALA A 212 -29.88 -10.82 3.62
C ALA A 212 -29.57 -12.08 2.81
N VAL A 213 -29.67 -12.04 1.47
CA VAL A 213 -29.44 -13.24 0.64
C VAL A 213 -27.98 -13.67 0.57
N VAL A 214 -27.04 -12.74 0.79
CA VAL A 214 -25.59 -13.03 0.88
C VAL A 214 -25.09 -13.23 2.32
N GLY A 215 -26.00 -13.19 3.31
CA GLY A 215 -25.66 -13.42 4.72
C GLY A 215 -24.96 -12.25 5.41
N ASP A 216 -25.01 -11.04 4.86
CA ASP A 216 -24.46 -9.82 5.47
C ASP A 216 -25.41 -9.29 6.56
N ALA A 217 -25.59 -10.08 7.62
CA ALA A 217 -26.42 -9.75 8.76
C ALA A 217 -26.01 -8.44 9.46
N PRO A 218 -24.71 -8.08 9.58
CA PRO A 218 -24.32 -6.77 10.10
C PRO A 218 -24.89 -5.60 9.29
N LEU A 219 -24.84 -5.66 7.96
CA LEU A 219 -25.44 -4.62 7.11
C LEU A 219 -26.96 -4.57 7.24
N VAL A 220 -27.62 -5.74 7.26
CA VAL A 220 -29.08 -5.82 7.49
C VAL A 220 -29.47 -5.12 8.79
N LYS A 221 -28.76 -5.43 9.89
CA LYS A 221 -29.00 -4.81 11.20
C LYS A 221 -28.79 -3.30 11.16
N GLN A 222 -27.74 -2.83 10.46
CA GLN A 222 -27.43 -1.41 10.33
C GLN A 222 -28.51 -0.63 9.57
N LEU A 223 -29.11 -1.22 8.53
CA LEU A 223 -30.07 -0.57 7.66
C LEU A 223 -31.51 -0.61 8.19
N LEU A 224 -31.84 -1.56 9.06
CA LEU A 224 -33.15 -1.65 9.70
C LEU A 224 -33.31 -0.62 10.82
N LYS A 225 -34.54 -0.17 11.05
CA LYS A 225 -34.85 0.63 12.24
C LYS A 225 -34.72 -0.23 13.50
N PRO A 226 -34.39 0.35 14.67
CA PRO A 226 -34.21 -0.41 15.91
C PRO A 226 -35.40 -1.31 16.28
N GLU A 227 -36.63 -0.87 16.01
CA GLU A 227 -37.86 -1.64 16.26
C GLU A 227 -38.08 -2.82 15.31
N GLN A 228 -37.33 -2.88 14.19
CA GLN A 228 -37.38 -3.97 13.21
C GLN A 228 -36.27 -5.01 13.42
N VAL A 229 -35.28 -4.73 14.27
CA VAL A 229 -34.19 -5.67 14.57
C VAL A 229 -34.71 -6.74 15.53
N THR A 230 -34.93 -7.93 15.01
CA THR A 230 -35.37 -9.09 15.81
C THR A 230 -34.17 -9.81 16.44
N PRO A 231 -34.38 -10.66 17.47
CA PRO A 231 -33.29 -11.43 18.09
C PRO A 231 -32.55 -12.34 17.10
N ILE A 232 -33.21 -12.80 16.04
CA ILE A 232 -32.60 -13.63 14.99
C ILE A 232 -31.56 -12.80 14.20
N ILE A 233 -31.91 -11.55 13.85
CA ILE A 233 -31.03 -10.64 13.12
C ILE A 233 -29.83 -10.25 14.00
N GLU A 234 -30.08 -9.94 15.27
CA GLU A 234 -29.04 -9.61 16.25
C GLU A 234 -28.03 -10.76 16.44
N GLN A 235 -28.56 -11.99 16.57
CA GLN A 235 -27.74 -13.19 16.71
C GLN A 235 -26.93 -13.46 15.43
N ALA A 236 -27.55 -13.36 14.26
CA ALA A 236 -26.85 -13.58 12.98
C ALA A 236 -25.73 -12.55 12.77
N ALA A 237 -25.97 -11.27 13.09
CA ALA A 237 -24.94 -10.23 12.99
C ALA A 237 -23.76 -10.49 13.93
N THR A 238 -24.05 -10.87 15.18
CA THR A 238 -23.02 -11.24 16.16
C THR A 238 -22.20 -12.44 15.68
N GLN A 239 -22.86 -13.48 15.19
CA GLN A 239 -22.19 -14.70 14.69
C GLN A 239 -21.25 -14.40 13.51
N ILE A 240 -21.65 -13.56 12.57
CA ILE A 240 -20.80 -13.19 11.42
C ILE A 240 -19.54 -12.43 11.89
N ILE A 241 -19.67 -11.53 12.86
CA ILE A 241 -18.54 -10.79 13.44
C ILE A 241 -17.61 -11.74 14.20
N GLU A 242 -18.15 -12.64 15.02
CA GLU A 242 -17.39 -13.63 15.78
C GLU A 242 -16.65 -14.62 14.86
N GLN A 243 -17.30 -15.08 13.78
CA GLN A 243 -16.68 -15.96 12.79
C GLN A 243 -15.54 -15.27 12.06
N ARG A 244 -15.70 -13.98 11.69
CA ARG A 244 -14.62 -13.21 11.08
C ARG A 244 -13.45 -13.05 12.04
N GLU A 245 -13.72 -12.72 13.29
CA GLU A 245 -12.70 -12.58 14.33
C GLU A 245 -11.93 -13.90 14.52
N GLN A 246 -12.65 -15.02 14.63
CA GLN A 246 -12.05 -16.35 14.76
C GLN A 246 -11.18 -16.70 13.54
N PHE A 247 -11.69 -16.48 12.33
CA PHE A 247 -10.93 -16.71 11.10
C PHE A 247 -9.62 -15.91 11.08
N LEU A 248 -9.68 -14.62 11.41
CA LEU A 248 -8.50 -13.76 11.42
C LEU A 248 -7.49 -14.16 12.51
N ALA A 249 -7.97 -14.58 13.69
CA ALA A 249 -7.13 -15.14 14.74
C ALA A 249 -6.39 -16.41 14.26
N GLU A 250 -7.10 -17.33 13.59
CA GLU A 250 -6.52 -18.55 13.03
C GLU A 250 -5.48 -18.23 11.96
N GLN A 251 -5.73 -17.24 11.09
CA GLN A 251 -4.77 -16.79 10.08
C GLN A 251 -3.51 -16.17 10.72
N PHE A 252 -3.67 -15.43 11.82
CA PHE A 252 -2.55 -14.86 12.57
C PHE A 252 -1.68 -15.95 13.22
N ASP A 253 -2.31 -16.98 13.79
CA ASP A 253 -1.62 -18.09 14.48
C ASP A 253 -0.87 -19.03 13.52
N GLN A 254 -1.31 -19.15 12.26
CA GLN A 254 -0.69 -20.02 11.25
C GLN A 254 0.61 -19.44 10.64
N SER A 255 0.93 -18.18 10.91
CA SER A 255 2.14 -17.47 10.45
C SER A 255 2.36 -17.33 8.93
N ILE A 256 1.50 -17.89 8.06
CA ILE A 256 1.65 -17.78 6.59
C ILE A 256 1.34 -16.35 6.10
N ASN A 257 0.35 -15.69 6.72
CA ASN A 257 -0.12 -14.35 6.35
C ASN A 257 -0.24 -13.44 7.59
N GLN A 258 0.64 -13.59 8.58
CA GLN A 258 0.49 -12.96 9.90
C GLN A 258 0.35 -11.43 9.84
N LYS A 259 1.16 -10.76 9.00
CA LYS A 259 1.08 -9.32 8.74
C LYS A 259 -0.31 -8.90 8.24
N LEU A 260 -0.85 -9.64 7.27
CA LEU A 260 -2.15 -9.34 6.69
C LEU A 260 -3.28 -9.62 7.68
N ALA A 261 -3.19 -10.71 8.44
CA ALA A 261 -4.13 -11.04 9.50
C ALA A 261 -4.14 -9.96 10.60
N LEU A 262 -2.97 -9.48 11.04
CA LEU A 262 -2.85 -8.40 12.02
C LEU A 262 -3.51 -7.10 11.53
N LYS A 263 -3.31 -6.76 10.25
CA LYS A 263 -3.98 -5.60 9.64
C LYS A 263 -5.50 -5.78 9.61
N ALA A 264 -5.97 -6.94 9.16
CA ALA A 264 -7.39 -7.25 9.13
C ALA A 264 -8.03 -7.25 10.53
N LEU A 265 -7.31 -7.71 11.58
CA LEU A 265 -7.77 -7.63 12.97
C LEU A 265 -7.92 -6.17 13.44
N LYS A 266 -6.99 -5.29 13.06
CA LYS A 266 -7.13 -3.84 13.32
C LYS A 266 -8.32 -3.25 12.59
N ASP A 267 -8.48 -3.55 11.29
CA ASP A 267 -9.57 -3.03 10.47
C ASP A 267 -10.94 -3.52 10.97
N ASN A 268 -11.00 -4.77 11.46
CA ASN A 268 -12.16 -5.35 12.12
C ASN A 268 -12.44 -4.77 13.52
N GLN A 269 -11.60 -3.85 14.02
CA GLN A 269 -11.66 -3.31 15.38
C GLN A 269 -11.67 -4.42 16.44
N SER A 270 -10.84 -5.43 16.25
CA SER A 270 -10.74 -6.59 17.15
C SER A 270 -10.62 -6.14 18.61
N PRO A 271 -11.47 -6.66 19.52
CA PRO A 271 -11.35 -6.38 20.95
C PRO A 271 -10.05 -6.95 21.55
N ASN A 272 -9.37 -7.85 20.82
CA ASN A 272 -8.15 -8.52 21.23
C ASN A 272 -6.91 -7.97 20.52
N LEU A 273 -7.00 -6.85 19.78
CA LEU A 273 -5.88 -6.29 19.02
C LEU A 273 -4.62 -6.11 19.87
N ASP A 274 -4.77 -5.64 21.12
CA ASP A 274 -3.65 -5.48 22.05
C ASP A 274 -2.93 -6.80 22.36
N VAL A 275 -3.65 -7.93 22.40
CA VAL A 275 -3.06 -9.25 22.63
C VAL A 275 -2.19 -9.63 21.44
N TYR A 276 -2.69 -9.45 20.22
CA TYR A 276 -1.94 -9.75 19.00
C TYR A 276 -0.72 -8.85 18.83
N LEU A 277 -0.86 -7.54 19.09
CA LEU A 277 0.26 -6.60 19.08
C LEU A 277 1.36 -7.02 20.07
N LYS A 278 0.99 -7.40 21.30
CA LYS A 278 1.95 -7.91 22.30
C LYS A 278 2.64 -9.18 21.83
N GLN A 279 1.91 -10.11 21.22
CA GLN A 279 2.49 -11.33 20.66
C GLN A 279 3.46 -11.01 19.53
N THR A 280 3.08 -10.13 18.60
CA THR A 280 3.93 -9.69 17.49
C THR A 280 5.22 -9.03 17.97
N LEU A 281 5.16 -8.09 18.92
CA LEU A 281 6.37 -7.44 19.45
C LEU A 281 7.32 -8.41 20.18
N ASN A 282 6.84 -9.59 20.59
CA ASN A 282 7.66 -10.65 21.18
C ASN A 282 8.11 -11.71 20.15
N GLY A 283 7.61 -11.64 18.92
CA GLY A 283 7.94 -12.57 17.83
C GLY A 283 9.25 -12.23 17.11
N GLU A 284 9.45 -12.91 15.98
CA GLU A 284 10.65 -12.79 15.13
C GLU A 284 10.33 -12.29 13.71
N ASP A 285 9.06 -12.31 13.29
CA ASP A 285 8.67 -11.87 11.94
C ASP A 285 8.78 -10.35 11.79
N SER A 286 9.86 -9.91 11.12
CA SER A 286 10.21 -8.50 10.97
C SER A 286 9.13 -7.68 10.26
N ASP A 287 8.48 -8.24 9.23
CA ASP A 287 7.47 -7.56 8.44
C ASP A 287 6.18 -7.31 9.27
N THR A 288 5.78 -8.29 10.09
CA THR A 288 4.66 -8.17 11.03
C THR A 288 5.02 -7.23 12.19
N ILE A 289 6.25 -7.28 12.71
CA ILE A 289 6.75 -6.35 13.74
C ILE A 289 6.67 -4.90 13.24
N SER A 290 7.15 -4.62 12.03
CA SER A 290 7.07 -3.28 11.46
C SER A 290 5.61 -2.79 11.33
N MET A 291 4.69 -3.69 10.95
CA MET A 291 3.26 -3.36 10.92
C MET A 291 2.70 -3.05 12.32
N ALA A 292 3.03 -3.86 13.33
CA ALA A 292 2.62 -3.63 14.71
C ALA A 292 3.13 -2.27 15.24
N LEU A 293 4.40 -1.92 14.97
CA LEU A 293 4.96 -0.64 15.36
C LEU A 293 4.22 0.55 14.73
N LYS A 294 3.81 0.45 13.46
CA LYS A 294 2.96 1.48 12.83
C LYS A 294 1.65 1.66 13.59
N PHE A 295 0.95 0.56 13.92
CA PHE A 295 -0.31 0.63 14.65
C PHE A 295 -0.15 1.18 16.07
N ILE A 296 0.93 0.82 16.75
CA ILE A 296 1.26 1.34 18.08
C ILE A 296 1.59 2.83 18.01
N ALA A 297 2.38 3.26 17.02
CA ALA A 297 2.72 4.67 16.84
C ALA A 297 1.48 5.54 16.55
N GLU A 298 0.53 5.04 15.77
CA GLU A 298 -0.76 5.71 15.53
C GLU A 298 -1.60 5.90 16.80
N SER A 299 -1.56 4.93 17.72
CA SER A 299 -2.30 5.00 18.99
C SER A 299 -1.78 6.10 19.94
N LYS A 300 -0.49 6.44 19.83
CA LYS A 300 0.22 7.37 20.73
C LYS A 300 0.07 7.03 22.22
N ASP A 301 -0.15 5.75 22.55
CA ASP A 301 -0.32 5.31 23.92
C ASP A 301 1.02 4.89 24.54
N ALA A 302 1.41 5.56 25.63
CA ALA A 302 2.64 5.28 26.36
C ALA A 302 2.68 3.89 27.00
N VAL A 303 1.55 3.18 27.11
CA VAL A 303 1.47 1.80 27.64
C VAL A 303 2.39 0.83 26.89
N TRP A 304 2.70 1.11 25.62
CA TRP A 304 3.55 0.29 24.78
C TRP A 304 5.04 0.51 25.00
N CYS A 305 5.45 1.60 25.65
CA CYS A 305 6.86 1.97 25.78
C CYS A 305 7.75 0.86 26.37
N PRO A 306 7.37 0.13 27.44
CA PRO A 306 8.19 -0.97 27.95
C PRO A 306 8.47 -2.06 26.90
N LEU A 307 7.44 -2.50 26.17
CA LEU A 307 7.58 -3.55 25.16
C LEU A 307 8.36 -3.07 23.93
N VAL A 308 8.15 -1.82 23.50
CA VAL A 308 8.90 -1.22 22.40
C VAL A 308 10.36 -1.01 22.79
N PHE A 309 10.64 -0.68 24.05
CA PHE A 309 12.01 -0.59 24.57
C PHE A 309 12.69 -1.97 24.55
N ASP A 310 12.02 -3.01 25.05
CA ASP A 310 12.56 -4.37 25.02
C ASP A 310 12.80 -4.87 23.58
N LEU A 311 11.91 -4.54 22.65
CA LEU A 311 12.09 -4.81 21.22
C LEU A 311 13.33 -4.08 20.66
N MET A 312 13.47 -2.78 20.94
CA MET A 312 14.60 -1.98 20.46
C MET A 312 15.95 -2.56 20.92
N GLN A 313 16.02 -3.07 22.16
CA GLN A 313 17.24 -3.64 22.73
C GLN A 313 17.63 -4.99 22.12
N ARG A 314 16.68 -5.77 21.60
CA ARG A 314 16.93 -7.11 21.06
C ARG A 314 17.07 -7.15 19.53
N VAL A 315 16.55 -6.14 18.83
CA VAL A 315 16.58 -6.10 17.36
C VAL A 315 17.99 -5.78 16.88
N ASP A 316 18.50 -6.62 16.00
CA ASP A 316 19.73 -6.38 15.24
C ASP A 316 19.38 -5.71 13.90
N PRO A 317 19.80 -4.46 13.66
CA PRO A 317 19.54 -3.77 12.39
C PRO A 317 20.15 -4.44 11.15
N THR A 318 21.09 -5.38 11.31
CA THR A 318 21.68 -6.13 10.19
C THR A 318 20.76 -7.21 9.63
N GLY A 319 19.73 -7.62 10.38
CA GLY A 319 18.88 -8.76 10.04
C GLY A 319 19.56 -10.11 10.32
N GLY A 320 18.80 -11.21 10.18
CA GLY A 320 19.39 -12.55 10.22
C GLY A 320 20.33 -12.85 9.05
N PRO A 321 21.12 -13.96 9.10
CA PRO A 321 22.08 -14.31 8.03
C PRO A 321 21.51 -14.46 6.61
N ASN A 322 20.18 -14.64 6.50
CA ASN A 322 19.47 -14.79 5.23
C ASN A 322 18.38 -13.71 5.04
N GLU A 323 18.40 -12.66 5.85
CA GLU A 323 17.42 -11.58 5.80
C GLU A 323 18.09 -10.30 5.31
N PHE A 324 17.33 -9.47 4.59
CA PHE A 324 17.77 -8.12 4.31
C PHE A 324 17.81 -7.31 5.62
N PRO A 325 18.80 -6.41 5.79
CA PRO A 325 18.82 -5.49 6.92
C PRO A 325 17.48 -4.77 7.11
N ARG A 326 17.01 -4.69 8.36
CA ARG A 326 15.71 -4.08 8.75
C ARG A 326 15.91 -2.92 9.74
N PRO A 327 16.68 -1.87 9.38
CA PRO A 327 16.96 -0.75 10.28
C PRO A 327 15.69 0.03 10.71
N GLU A 328 14.59 -0.10 9.96
CA GLU A 328 13.33 0.56 10.24
C GLU A 328 12.69 0.13 11.56
N ILE A 329 12.85 -1.12 11.99
CA ILE A 329 12.27 -1.60 13.26
C ILE A 329 12.94 -0.89 14.45
N TRP A 330 14.27 -0.84 14.43
CA TRP A 330 15.04 -0.14 15.46
C TRP A 330 14.73 1.36 15.46
N THR A 331 14.70 1.98 14.29
CA THR A 331 14.45 3.41 14.13
C THR A 331 13.04 3.80 14.59
N GLN A 332 12.01 3.06 14.17
CA GLN A 332 10.62 3.32 14.59
C GLN A 332 10.45 3.13 16.10
N SER A 333 11.11 2.12 16.68
CA SER A 333 11.10 1.89 18.12
C SER A 333 11.76 3.05 18.86
N LEU A 334 12.95 3.48 18.42
CA LEU A 334 13.68 4.60 18.99
C LEU A 334 12.85 5.89 18.93
N GLU A 335 12.27 6.20 17.77
CA GLU A 335 11.42 7.37 17.58
C GLU A 335 10.23 7.36 18.53
N PHE A 336 9.52 6.23 18.60
CA PHE A 336 8.36 6.08 19.48
C PHE A 336 8.72 6.36 20.94
N LEU A 337 9.85 5.82 21.42
CA LEU A 337 10.30 5.99 22.80
C LEU A 337 10.72 7.44 23.10
N LEU A 338 11.43 8.09 22.17
CA LEU A 338 11.84 9.49 22.30
C LEU A 338 10.62 10.42 22.34
N ARG A 339 9.62 10.22 21.47
CA ARG A 339 8.38 11.01 21.46
C ARG A 339 7.58 10.88 22.76
N HIS A 340 7.67 9.76 23.46
CA HIS A 340 7.02 9.53 24.75
C HIS A 340 7.89 9.87 25.96
N ASN A 341 9.12 10.37 25.74
CA ASN A 341 10.09 10.67 26.80
C ASN A 341 10.34 9.47 27.73
N TYR A 342 10.21 8.24 27.22
CA TYR A 342 10.35 7.03 28.00
C TYR A 342 11.83 6.66 28.13
N ARG A 343 12.33 6.57 29.37
CA ARG A 343 13.77 6.32 29.67
C ARG A 343 14.70 7.21 28.83
N PHE A 344 14.31 8.47 28.64
CA PHE A 344 14.90 9.38 27.65
C PHE A 344 16.42 9.40 27.64
N SER A 345 17.08 9.49 28.81
CA SER A 345 18.55 9.45 28.89
C SER A 345 19.14 8.21 28.20
N GLU A 346 18.65 7.03 28.57
CA GLU A 346 19.13 5.76 28.03
C GLU A 346 18.79 5.61 26.54
N THR A 347 17.58 5.99 26.15
CA THR A 347 17.14 5.94 24.75
C THR A 347 17.96 6.89 23.88
N THR A 348 18.33 8.06 24.39
CA THR A 348 19.19 9.00 23.66
C THR A 348 20.65 8.57 23.59
N GLU A 349 21.14 7.78 24.54
CA GLU A 349 22.50 7.23 24.49
C GLU A 349 22.68 6.25 23.31
N CYS A 350 21.60 5.63 22.83
CA CYS A 350 21.62 4.82 21.62
C CYS A 350 22.03 5.59 20.34
N LEU A 351 21.96 6.94 20.36
CA LEU A 351 22.42 7.77 19.24
C LEU A 351 23.96 7.96 19.22
N LEU A 352 24.69 7.54 20.25
CA LEU A 352 26.15 7.63 20.28
C LEU A 352 26.82 6.57 19.38
N ASP A 353 26.24 5.38 19.35
CA ASP A 353 26.77 4.21 18.63
C ASP A 353 25.69 3.61 17.72
N VAL A 354 25.30 4.37 16.70
CA VAL A 354 24.29 3.98 15.73
C VAL A 354 24.88 3.00 14.74
N HIS A 355 24.22 1.85 14.55
CA HIS A 355 24.58 0.88 13.54
C HIS A 355 24.58 1.48 12.13
N GLN A 356 25.51 1.07 11.26
CA GLN A 356 25.68 1.68 9.93
C GLN A 356 24.40 1.71 9.08
N TYR A 357 23.52 0.69 9.17
CA TYR A 357 22.24 0.66 8.43
C TYR A 357 21.19 1.66 8.94
N CYS A 358 21.34 2.23 10.13
CA CYS A 358 20.39 3.16 10.74
C CYS A 358 20.83 4.63 10.66
N LEU A 359 22.01 4.92 10.09
CA LEU A 359 22.63 6.24 10.18
C LEU A 359 21.74 7.36 9.63
N GLY A 360 21.14 7.15 8.45
CA GLY A 360 20.30 8.15 7.76
C GLY A 360 19.19 8.67 8.67
N GLU A 361 18.32 7.78 9.16
CA GLU A 361 17.20 8.15 10.02
C GLU A 361 17.63 8.67 11.39
N ALA A 362 18.72 8.13 11.95
CA ALA A 362 19.24 8.58 13.22
C ALA A 362 19.71 10.05 13.18
N THR A 363 20.12 10.58 12.02
CA THR A 363 20.48 12.00 11.89
C THR A 363 19.31 12.92 12.27
N LEU A 364 18.10 12.60 11.81
CA LEU A 364 16.89 13.40 12.06
C LEU A 364 16.45 13.27 13.52
N LEU A 365 16.48 12.05 14.07
CA LEU A 365 16.18 11.82 15.47
C LEU A 365 17.15 12.56 16.40
N ALA A 366 18.44 12.56 16.07
CA ALA A 366 19.42 13.34 16.81
C ALA A 366 19.14 14.84 16.68
N LEU A 367 18.86 15.35 15.49
CA LEU A 367 18.55 16.78 15.33
C LEU A 367 17.32 17.21 16.14
N GLU A 368 16.31 16.35 16.26
CA GLU A 368 15.07 16.62 16.98
C GLU A 368 15.23 16.51 18.51
N PHE A 369 15.89 15.47 19.01
CA PHE A 369 15.90 15.14 20.44
C PHE A 369 17.26 15.39 21.13
N LYS A 370 18.36 15.34 20.38
CA LYS A 370 19.74 15.46 20.86
C LYS A 370 20.67 16.16 19.87
N PRO A 371 20.51 17.48 19.65
CA PRO A 371 21.27 18.21 18.65
C PRO A 371 22.79 18.07 18.82
N GLU A 372 23.28 17.83 20.04
CA GLU A 372 24.69 17.54 20.33
C GLU A 372 25.29 16.38 19.52
N TYR A 373 24.49 15.43 19.06
CA TYR A 373 24.95 14.27 18.28
C TYR A 373 24.70 14.41 16.78
N ALA A 374 23.82 15.34 16.38
CA ALA A 374 23.31 15.41 15.02
C ALA A 374 24.42 15.65 13.99
N LEU A 375 25.35 16.58 14.23
CA LEU A 375 26.39 16.94 13.26
C LEU A 375 27.34 15.77 12.98
N THR A 376 27.74 15.04 14.02
CA THR A 376 28.56 13.84 13.91
C THR A 376 27.84 12.76 13.09
N LEU A 377 26.55 12.56 13.32
CA LEU A 377 25.76 11.58 12.58
C LEU A 377 25.54 12.00 11.12
N PHE A 378 25.26 13.27 10.82
CA PHE A 378 25.18 13.78 9.44
C PHE A 378 26.49 13.54 8.69
N ARG A 379 27.63 13.88 9.30
CA ARG A 379 28.95 13.66 8.68
C ARG A 379 29.20 12.19 8.36
N LYS A 380 28.85 11.28 9.28
CA LYS A 380 28.94 9.82 9.05
C LYS A 380 27.98 9.35 7.95
N ALA A 381 26.73 9.79 7.98
CA ALA A 381 25.69 9.36 7.04
C ALA A 381 26.00 9.80 5.59
N LEU A 382 26.45 11.04 5.39
CA LEU A 382 26.87 11.56 4.07
C LEU A 382 28.05 10.79 3.45
N ARG A 383 28.85 10.12 4.27
CA ARG A 383 30.03 9.32 3.87
C ARG A 383 29.77 7.81 3.91
N SER A 384 28.52 7.41 4.15
CA SER A 384 28.16 6.00 4.25
C SER A 384 28.27 5.33 2.88
N GLU A 385 28.74 4.08 2.86
CA GLU A 385 28.71 3.24 1.66
C GLU A 385 27.27 2.86 1.26
N ILE A 386 26.31 2.99 2.18
CA ILE A 386 24.89 2.66 1.96
C ILE A 386 24.17 3.88 1.36
N PRO A 387 23.67 3.81 0.11
CA PRO A 387 23.05 4.95 -0.58
C PRO A 387 21.90 5.59 0.19
N ASN A 388 21.02 4.77 0.78
CA ASN A 388 19.86 5.26 1.54
C ASN A 388 20.24 6.19 2.71
N ASN A 389 21.38 5.95 3.37
CA ASN A 389 21.85 6.84 4.44
C ASN A 389 22.25 8.21 3.90
N ARG A 390 22.96 8.24 2.76
CA ARG A 390 23.37 9.48 2.10
C ARG A 390 22.14 10.23 1.61
N GLU A 391 21.20 9.53 0.99
CA GLU A 391 19.95 10.07 0.46
C GLU A 391 19.12 10.77 1.54
N ILE A 392 18.85 10.09 2.66
CA ILE A 392 18.08 10.65 3.78
C ILE A 392 18.81 11.85 4.38
N ALA A 393 20.11 11.72 4.69
CA ALA A 393 20.89 12.80 5.29
C ALA A 393 20.95 14.03 4.37
N ALA A 394 21.18 13.82 3.07
CA ALA A 394 21.25 14.88 2.08
C ALA A 394 19.90 15.59 1.89
N ALA A 395 18.79 14.83 1.84
CA ALA A 395 17.44 15.39 1.76
C ALA A 395 17.10 16.26 2.99
N VAL A 396 17.42 15.79 4.20
CA VAL A 396 17.20 16.56 5.44
C VAL A 396 18.01 17.87 5.42
N LEU A 397 19.30 17.82 5.05
CA LEU A 397 20.14 19.02 4.99
C LEU A 397 19.69 20.02 3.91
N ALA A 398 19.19 19.52 2.78
CA ALA A 398 18.61 20.32 1.71
C ALA A 398 17.31 21.02 2.15
N LEU A 399 16.44 20.35 2.90
CA LEU A 399 15.22 20.93 3.47
C LEU A 399 15.53 22.02 4.52
N LEU A 400 16.51 21.78 5.39
CA LEU A 400 16.92 22.76 6.41
C LEU A 400 17.47 24.04 5.76
N ASP A 401 18.25 23.87 4.68
CA ASP A 401 18.79 24.96 3.87
C ASP A 401 19.39 26.11 4.71
N GLN A 402 20.20 25.74 5.70
CA GLN A 402 20.90 26.65 6.61
C GLN A 402 22.38 26.76 6.23
N PRO A 403 23.09 27.83 6.65
CA PRO A 403 24.52 27.97 6.39
C PRO A 403 25.37 26.77 6.84
N TRP A 404 25.02 26.16 7.98
CA TRP A 404 25.72 24.96 8.48
C TRP A 404 25.37 23.73 7.64
N SER A 405 24.11 23.52 7.27
CA SER A 405 23.70 22.34 6.51
C SER A 405 24.29 22.34 5.09
N ARG A 406 24.34 23.51 4.45
CA ARG A 406 25.02 23.71 3.17
C ARG A 406 26.51 23.45 3.26
N ARG A 407 27.17 23.84 4.36
CA ARG A 407 28.59 23.58 4.58
C ARG A 407 28.85 22.08 4.63
N GLU A 408 28.08 21.33 5.39
CA GLU A 408 28.28 19.87 5.50
C GLU A 408 28.09 19.15 4.15
N LEU A 409 27.13 19.58 3.32
CA LEU A 409 26.98 19.06 1.96
C LEU A 409 28.18 19.39 1.07
N LEU A 410 28.65 20.64 1.10
CA LEU A 410 29.80 21.09 0.31
C LEU A 410 31.10 20.42 0.73
N ASP A 411 31.32 20.25 2.04
CA ASP A 411 32.49 19.58 2.59
C ASP A 411 32.50 18.10 2.18
N ALA A 412 31.35 17.42 2.27
CA ALA A 412 31.24 16.03 1.80
C ALA A 412 31.46 15.89 0.29
N LEU A 413 30.99 16.84 -0.53
CA LEU A 413 31.26 16.84 -1.97
C LEU A 413 32.74 17.04 -2.29
N ALA A 414 33.43 17.89 -1.52
CA ALA A 414 34.84 18.21 -1.75
C ALA A 414 35.80 17.04 -1.43
N GLU A 415 35.35 16.07 -0.63
CA GLU A 415 36.16 14.93 -0.18
C GLU A 415 36.22 13.76 -1.17
N SER A 416 35.35 13.74 -2.18
CA SER A 416 35.29 12.65 -3.16
C SER A 416 35.29 13.17 -4.60
N GLU A 417 36.01 12.47 -5.46
CA GLU A 417 36.03 12.66 -6.92
C GLU A 417 35.16 11.58 -7.62
N GLU A 418 34.59 10.65 -6.87
CA GLU A 418 33.82 9.54 -7.41
C GLU A 418 32.37 9.95 -7.73
N GLN A 419 31.87 9.44 -8.85
CA GLN A 419 30.52 9.74 -9.33
C GLN A 419 29.44 9.22 -8.38
N GLU A 420 29.53 7.95 -7.99
CA GLU A 420 28.47 7.24 -7.25
C GLU A 420 28.28 7.74 -5.81
N PRO A 421 29.33 7.91 -4.98
CA PRO A 421 29.14 8.33 -3.58
C PRO A 421 28.68 9.79 -3.43
N THR A 422 28.76 10.60 -4.50
CA THR A 422 28.43 12.03 -4.47
C THR A 422 27.07 12.37 -5.08
N GLN A 423 26.34 11.40 -5.65
CA GLN A 423 25.12 11.68 -6.43
C GLN A 423 24.03 12.36 -5.58
N GLU A 424 23.77 11.82 -4.39
CA GLU A 424 22.72 12.33 -3.49
C GLU A 424 23.10 13.72 -2.95
N ILE A 425 24.39 13.94 -2.66
CA ILE A 425 24.93 15.23 -2.20
C ILE A 425 24.78 16.30 -3.28
N ARG A 426 25.16 15.99 -4.52
CA ARG A 426 25.02 16.92 -5.66
C ARG A 426 23.55 17.28 -5.90
N ALA A 427 22.67 16.29 -5.93
CA ALA A 427 21.24 16.51 -6.08
C ALA A 427 20.69 17.39 -4.94
N ALA A 428 21.10 17.14 -3.69
CA ALA A 428 20.70 17.94 -2.54
C ALA A 428 21.19 19.38 -2.61
N ILE A 429 22.45 19.63 -3.02
CA ILE A 429 22.96 20.98 -3.23
C ILE A 429 22.14 21.72 -4.29
N LEU A 430 21.82 21.05 -5.40
CA LEU A 430 21.00 21.63 -6.48
C LEU A 430 19.56 21.92 -6.02
N ALA A 431 19.02 21.17 -5.06
CA ALA A 431 17.72 21.44 -4.45
C ALA A 431 17.72 22.63 -3.46
N THR A 432 18.89 23.05 -2.97
CA THR A 432 19.00 24.23 -2.08
C THR A 432 18.72 25.53 -2.82
N HIS A 433 18.40 26.59 -2.08
CA HIS A 433 18.15 27.93 -2.66
C HIS A 433 19.44 28.75 -2.85
N PHE A 434 20.62 28.11 -2.85
CA PHE A 434 21.90 28.78 -2.87
C PHE A 434 22.63 28.63 -4.20
N SER A 435 22.36 29.58 -5.11
CA SER A 435 22.91 29.60 -6.47
C SER A 435 24.44 29.47 -6.55
N SER A 436 25.19 30.01 -5.60
CA SER A 436 26.65 29.84 -5.59
C SER A 436 27.10 28.42 -5.26
N ALA A 437 26.33 27.62 -4.52
CA ALA A 437 26.64 26.20 -4.33
C ALA A 437 26.28 25.36 -5.56
N HIS A 438 25.30 25.79 -6.36
CA HIS A 438 25.02 25.14 -7.65
C HIS A 438 26.24 25.21 -8.58
N GLN A 439 26.94 26.35 -8.59
CA GLN A 439 28.18 26.47 -9.37
C GLN A 439 29.26 25.47 -8.92
N VAL A 440 29.37 25.20 -7.62
CA VAL A 440 30.33 24.20 -7.10
C VAL A 440 30.04 22.81 -7.65
N VAL A 441 28.76 22.44 -7.77
CA VAL A 441 28.34 21.15 -8.36
C VAL A 441 28.72 21.11 -9.85
N LEU A 442 28.41 22.17 -10.61
CA LEU A 442 28.75 22.24 -12.03
C LEU A 442 30.26 22.14 -12.26
N ASP A 443 31.05 22.88 -11.46
CA ASP A 443 32.52 22.85 -11.53
C ASP A 443 33.08 21.48 -11.11
N TRP A 444 32.41 20.77 -10.20
CA TRP A 444 32.77 19.41 -9.81
C TRP A 444 32.46 18.41 -10.93
N GLU A 445 31.30 18.51 -11.57
CA GLU A 445 30.88 17.63 -12.67
C GLU A 445 31.74 17.82 -13.92
N GLU A 446 32.21 19.04 -14.19
CA GLU A 446 33.14 19.33 -15.28
C GLU A 446 34.51 18.66 -15.03
N ARG A 447 35.00 18.69 -13.79
CA ARG A 447 36.29 18.07 -13.41
C ARG A 447 36.22 16.55 -13.35
N ASN A 448 35.05 16.01 -13.03
CA ASN A 448 34.83 14.58 -12.87
C ASN A 448 33.76 14.12 -13.87
N PRO A 449 34.05 14.06 -15.18
CA PRO A 449 33.03 13.70 -16.15
C PRO A 449 32.56 12.25 -15.96
N ARG A 450 31.25 12.03 -16.04
CA ARG A 450 30.68 10.67 -16.00
C ARG A 450 31.08 9.91 -17.26
N GLU A 451 31.42 8.62 -17.11
CA GLU A 451 31.60 7.74 -18.25
C GLU A 451 30.31 7.68 -19.08
N LYS A 452 30.44 7.67 -20.40
CA LYS A 452 29.28 7.55 -21.27
C LYS A 452 28.66 6.17 -21.08
N GLU A 453 27.34 6.14 -20.97
CA GLU A 453 26.57 4.90 -20.97
C GLU A 453 26.80 4.22 -22.35
N ILE A 454 27.31 2.98 -22.35
CA ILE A 454 27.64 2.23 -23.56
C ILE A 454 26.79 0.97 -23.59
N GLY A 455 25.87 0.88 -24.54
CA GLY A 455 25.06 -0.32 -24.78
C GLY A 455 23.62 -0.02 -25.16
N GLU A 456 22.89 -1.06 -25.55
CA GLU A 456 21.43 -1.00 -25.80
C GLU A 456 20.61 -1.07 -24.49
N TRP A 457 21.25 -1.41 -23.37
CA TRP A 457 20.62 -1.61 -22.06
C TRP A 457 21.29 -0.69 -21.03
N ILE A 458 20.50 -0.15 -20.10
CA ILE A 458 21.03 0.53 -18.91
C ILE A 458 21.25 -0.47 -17.79
N THR A 459 22.35 -0.34 -17.07
CA THR A 459 22.62 -1.07 -15.84
C THR A 459 21.70 -0.58 -14.71
N LEU A 460 21.51 -1.40 -13.67
CA LEU A 460 20.78 -0.98 -12.46
C LEU A 460 21.38 0.29 -11.84
N ASN A 461 22.69 0.45 -11.93
CA ASN A 461 23.40 1.63 -11.43
C ASN A 461 23.09 2.89 -12.25
N GLU A 462 23.04 2.77 -13.58
CA GLU A 462 22.64 3.88 -14.46
C GLU A 462 21.17 4.25 -14.24
N MET A 463 20.28 3.26 -14.06
CA MET A 463 18.89 3.50 -13.68
C MET A 463 18.79 4.25 -12.35
N HIS A 464 19.48 3.77 -11.31
CA HIS A 464 19.49 4.42 -9.99
C HIS A 464 19.97 5.86 -10.08
N THR A 465 21.08 6.10 -10.78
CA THR A 465 21.65 7.44 -11.01
C THR A 465 20.65 8.40 -11.66
N ARG A 466 19.92 7.93 -12.69
CA ARG A 466 18.89 8.74 -13.37
C ARG A 466 17.71 9.06 -12.45
N SER A 467 17.41 8.17 -11.51
CA SER A 467 16.31 8.31 -10.58
C SER A 467 16.68 9.08 -9.29
N ILE A 468 17.96 9.37 -9.02
CA ILE A 468 18.38 10.07 -7.80
C ILE A 468 17.62 11.39 -7.55
N PRO A 469 17.44 12.29 -8.54
CA PRO A 469 16.67 13.51 -8.29
C PRO A 469 15.23 13.23 -7.85
N HIS A 470 14.62 12.18 -8.41
CA HIS A 470 13.26 11.75 -8.06
C HIS A 470 13.22 11.13 -6.66
N PHE A 471 14.16 10.24 -6.33
CA PHE A 471 14.25 9.63 -5.00
C PHE A 471 14.54 10.68 -3.92
N LEU A 472 15.48 11.59 -4.16
CA LEU A 472 15.76 12.69 -3.25
C LEU A 472 14.53 13.58 -3.04
N GLN A 473 13.83 13.94 -4.12
CA GLN A 473 12.59 14.70 -4.02
C GLN A 473 11.55 13.95 -3.19
N TRP A 474 11.39 12.64 -3.40
CA TRP A 474 10.51 11.80 -2.61
C TRP A 474 10.86 11.81 -1.12
N GLN A 475 12.14 11.67 -0.75
CA GLN A 475 12.58 11.77 0.65
C GLN A 475 12.32 13.16 1.24
N MET A 476 12.52 14.22 0.44
CA MET A 476 12.25 15.59 0.85
C MET A 476 10.76 15.83 1.09
N GLU A 477 9.89 15.34 0.22
CA GLU A 477 8.43 15.43 0.36
C GLU A 477 7.94 14.66 1.59
N ASP A 478 8.40 13.42 1.78
CA ASP A 478 8.05 12.56 2.92
C ASP A 478 8.42 13.19 4.27
N ARG A 479 9.56 13.89 4.34
CA ARG A 479 10.08 14.49 5.59
C ARG A 479 9.80 15.98 5.75
N HIS A 480 9.18 16.62 4.77
CA HIS A 480 9.00 18.07 4.71
C HIS A 480 8.41 18.63 6.02
N ASP A 481 7.25 18.10 6.43
CA ASP A 481 6.50 18.61 7.58
C ASP A 481 7.21 18.36 8.92
N ARG A 482 8.07 17.33 8.98
CA ARG A 482 8.86 17.00 10.16
C ARG A 482 10.13 17.86 10.25
N VAL A 483 10.80 18.12 9.14
CA VAL A 483 12.10 18.81 9.11
C VAL A 483 11.94 20.33 9.17
N LEU A 484 10.92 20.90 8.53
CA LEU A 484 10.74 22.36 8.50
C LEU A 484 10.70 23.02 9.89
N PRO A 485 10.00 22.46 10.91
CA PRO A 485 10.03 22.99 12.26
C PRO A 485 11.43 23.01 12.91
N LEU A 486 12.35 22.14 12.45
CA LEU A 486 13.72 22.02 12.99
C LEU A 486 14.70 22.99 12.34
N ARG A 487 14.28 23.79 11.35
CA ARG A 487 15.14 24.71 10.59
C ARG A 487 15.91 25.72 11.45
N SER A 488 15.37 26.08 12.62
CA SER A 488 16.04 26.98 13.57
C SER A 488 17.04 26.29 14.50
N VAL A 489 17.09 24.96 14.52
CA VAL A 489 18.04 24.20 15.32
C VAL A 489 19.42 24.26 14.65
N ILE A 490 20.41 24.72 15.41
CA ILE A 490 21.81 24.74 14.98
C ILE A 490 22.52 23.72 15.88
N PRO A 491 22.94 22.57 15.34
CA PRO A 491 23.68 21.60 16.13
C PRO A 491 25.04 22.20 16.53
N PRO A 492 25.49 22.01 17.79
CA PRO A 492 26.81 22.46 18.20
C PRO A 492 27.88 21.67 17.44
N GLU A 493 29.05 22.28 17.24
CA GLU A 493 30.22 21.53 16.78
C GLU A 493 30.62 20.49 17.84
N PRO A 494 30.93 19.25 17.45
CA PRO A 494 31.37 18.23 18.38
C PRO A 494 32.70 18.65 19.03
N GLU A 495 32.86 18.34 20.32
CA GLU A 495 34.13 18.52 21.00
C GLU A 495 35.21 17.72 20.27
N SER A 496 36.34 18.36 19.98
CA SER A 496 37.47 17.72 19.30
C SER A 496 38.05 16.65 20.23
N ASN A 497 37.77 15.37 19.94
CA ASN A 497 38.43 14.24 20.59
C ASN A 497 39.86 14.03 20.08
#